data_AF-A0A9P7WT97-F1
#
_entry.id   AF-A0A9P7WT97-F1
#
_cell.length_a   1.000
_cell.length_b   1.000
_cell.length_c   1.000
_cell.angle_alpha   90.00
_cell.angle_beta   90.00
_cell.angle_gamma   90.00
#
_symmetry.space_group_name_H-M   'P 1'
#
loop_
_entity.id
_entity.type
_entity.pdbx_description
1 polymer ?
#
loop_
_entity_poly.entity_id
_entity_poly.type
_entity_poly.pdbx_seq_one_letter_code
_entity_poly.pdbx_strand_id
1 'polypeptide(L)'
;YVEQLLADRGKPTTSSDIGVIAPYLAQSSKLRAHFRSRAHMGLKVGSVEEYQGQERDVIILSTVRTDRERVTYDLRHTLGFLVNPRRLNVAVTRAKSLLIIVGDPIVLSLDPLWRKLLNYIHMNGGWTGRSPNWDTAAKVVDDPEAYVRERQARQDTDMDALMERLMNTVIGEERRVAISGTQDAEEQLDASGDRPWREFH
;
A
#
# COMPACT_ATOMS: atom_id res chain seq x y z
N TYR A 1 0.83 -17.15 -11.77
CA TYR A 1 -0.57 -17.30 -12.18
C TYR A 1 -0.74 -17.93 -13.55
N VAL A 2 -0.47 -17.26 -14.69
CA VAL A 2 -0.72 -17.88 -16.03
C VAL A 2 -0.01 -19.23 -16.19
N GLU A 3 1.28 -19.31 -15.91
CA GLU A 3 2.03 -20.58 -16.01
C GLU A 3 1.51 -21.66 -15.05
N GLN A 4 1.10 -21.28 -13.84
CA GLN A 4 0.52 -22.20 -12.88
C GLN A 4 -0.84 -22.75 -13.36
N LEU A 5 -1.68 -21.89 -13.96
CA LEU A 5 -2.97 -22.30 -14.54
C LEU A 5 -2.79 -23.24 -15.74
N LEU A 6 -1.79 -22.99 -16.58
CA LEU A 6 -1.49 -23.84 -17.73
C LEU A 6 -0.84 -25.17 -17.32
N ALA A 7 -0.12 -25.20 -16.18
CA ALA A 7 0.53 -26.40 -15.65
C ALA A 7 -0.40 -27.27 -14.78
N ASP A 8 -1.52 -26.72 -14.31
CA ASP A 8 -2.48 -27.43 -13.48
C ASP A 8 -3.17 -28.56 -14.27
N ARG A 9 -2.87 -29.81 -13.88
CA ARG A 9 -3.46 -31.01 -14.51
C ARG A 9 -4.87 -31.33 -13.99
N GLY A 10 -5.30 -30.72 -12.89
CA GLY A 10 -6.63 -30.93 -12.31
C GLY A 10 -7.76 -30.24 -13.10
N LYS A 11 -7.45 -29.14 -13.78
CA LYS A 11 -8.33 -28.49 -14.77
C LYS A 11 -7.52 -28.08 -15.99
N PRO A 12 -7.57 -28.83 -17.11
CA PRO A 12 -6.82 -28.47 -18.30
C PRO A 12 -7.30 -27.11 -18.82
N THR A 13 -6.48 -26.08 -18.60
CA THR A 13 -6.75 -24.70 -19.01
C THR A 13 -5.85 -24.38 -20.18
N THR A 14 -6.40 -23.90 -21.29
CA THR A 14 -5.64 -23.48 -22.45
C THR A 14 -5.36 -21.97 -22.43
N SER A 15 -4.42 -21.51 -23.24
CA SER A 15 -4.14 -20.06 -23.34
C SER A 15 -5.35 -19.25 -23.81
N SER A 16 -6.25 -19.83 -24.61
CA SER A 16 -7.48 -19.18 -25.06
C SER A 16 -8.53 -19.01 -23.96
N ASP A 17 -8.47 -19.80 -22.89
CA ASP A 17 -9.41 -19.75 -21.76
C ASP A 17 -9.05 -18.65 -20.76
N ILE A 18 -7.86 -18.07 -20.91
CA ILE A 18 -7.31 -17.03 -20.04
C ILE A 18 -7.36 -15.68 -20.77
N GLY A 19 -7.97 -14.69 -20.13
CA GLY A 19 -7.91 -13.30 -20.54
C GLY A 19 -7.16 -12.43 -19.54
N VAL A 20 -6.38 -11.48 -20.04
CA VAL A 20 -5.72 -10.46 -19.20
C VAL A 20 -6.27 -9.09 -19.54
N ILE A 21 -6.81 -8.42 -18.53
CA ILE A 21 -7.34 -7.06 -18.63
C ILE A 21 -6.36 -6.10 -17.96
N ALA A 22 -5.92 -5.08 -18.70
CA ALA A 22 -5.04 -4.02 -18.20
C ALA A 22 -5.55 -2.65 -18.70
N PRO A 23 -5.91 -1.72 -17.79
CA PRO A 23 -6.44 -0.40 -18.17
C PRO A 23 -5.47 0.46 -19.00
N TYR A 24 -4.17 0.29 -18.77
CA TYR A 24 -3.14 1.17 -19.33
C TYR A 24 -2.51 0.55 -20.58
N LEU A 25 -2.51 1.29 -21.68
CA LEU A 25 -1.97 0.83 -22.97
C LEU A 25 -0.49 0.43 -22.90
N ALA A 26 0.31 1.17 -22.13
CA ALA A 26 1.71 0.81 -21.91
C ALA A 26 1.86 -0.53 -21.18
N GLN A 27 0.98 -0.81 -20.20
CA GLN A 27 0.97 -2.10 -19.51
C GLN A 27 0.51 -3.21 -20.43
N SER A 28 -0.60 -3.02 -21.16
CA SER A 28 -1.10 -4.06 -22.07
C SER A 28 -0.07 -4.38 -23.14
N SER A 29 0.65 -3.39 -23.66
CA SER A 29 1.74 -3.58 -24.62
C SER A 29 2.90 -4.38 -24.02
N LYS A 30 3.34 -4.05 -22.80
CA LYS A 30 4.38 -4.81 -22.08
C LYS A 30 3.96 -6.26 -21.83
N LEU A 31 2.73 -6.47 -21.38
CA LEU A 31 2.19 -7.81 -21.13
C LEU A 31 2.07 -8.62 -22.43
N ARG A 32 1.58 -8.01 -23.53
CA ARG A 32 1.56 -8.67 -24.85
C ARG A 32 2.95 -9.12 -25.28
N ALA A 33 3.95 -8.25 -25.16
CA ALA A 33 5.33 -8.59 -25.51
C ALA A 33 5.87 -9.73 -24.64
N HIS A 34 5.60 -9.68 -23.32
CA HIS A 34 6.01 -10.72 -22.38
C HIS A 34 5.38 -12.10 -22.66
N PHE A 35 4.08 -12.15 -22.98
CA PHE A 35 3.41 -13.41 -23.28
C PHE A 35 3.82 -13.98 -24.65
N ARG A 36 4.09 -13.13 -25.64
CA ARG A 36 4.62 -13.57 -26.94
C ARG A 36 6.00 -14.22 -26.79
N SER A 37 6.90 -13.65 -25.99
CA SER A 37 8.24 -14.23 -25.80
C SER A 37 8.22 -15.59 -25.09
N ARG A 38 7.13 -15.93 -24.39
CA ARG A 38 6.90 -17.24 -23.76
C ARG A 38 5.99 -18.17 -24.57
N ALA A 39 5.77 -17.88 -25.86
CA ALA A 39 4.95 -18.67 -26.76
C ALA A 39 3.47 -18.84 -26.35
N HIS A 40 2.94 -17.96 -25.48
CA HIS A 40 1.52 -17.95 -25.09
C HIS A 40 0.65 -17.18 -26.11
N MET A 41 0.70 -17.57 -27.38
CA MET A 41 0.08 -16.82 -28.49
C MET A 41 -1.45 -16.77 -28.46
N GLY A 42 -2.11 -17.69 -27.75
CA GLY A 42 -3.58 -17.72 -27.61
C GLY A 42 -4.15 -16.81 -26.52
N LEU A 43 -3.30 -16.25 -25.66
CA LEU A 43 -3.73 -15.44 -24.51
C LEU A 43 -4.04 -14.02 -24.96
N LYS A 44 -5.28 -13.59 -24.75
CA LYS A 44 -5.72 -12.23 -25.10
C LYS A 44 -5.33 -11.25 -24.00
N VAL A 45 -4.68 -10.16 -24.37
CA VAL A 45 -4.37 -9.04 -23.46
C VAL A 45 -5.00 -7.77 -24.01
N GLY A 46 -5.83 -7.10 -23.22
CA GLY A 46 -6.47 -5.86 -23.67
C GLY A 46 -7.04 -4.99 -22.56
N SER A 47 -7.58 -3.83 -22.95
CA SER A 47 -8.37 -2.97 -22.06
C SER A 47 -9.76 -3.57 -21.81
N VAL A 48 -10.54 -2.97 -20.89
CA VAL A 48 -11.91 -3.42 -20.62
C VAL A 48 -12.79 -3.28 -21.86
N GLU A 49 -12.60 -2.22 -22.64
CA GLU A 49 -13.33 -1.96 -23.89
C GLU A 49 -13.07 -3.05 -24.93
N GLU A 50 -11.80 -3.48 -25.09
CA GLU A 50 -11.45 -4.58 -26.00
C GLU A 50 -12.06 -5.94 -25.58
N TYR A 51 -12.57 -6.03 -24.35
CA TYR A 51 -13.21 -7.22 -23.77
C TYR A 51 -14.73 -7.15 -23.72
N GLN A 52 -15.35 -6.08 -24.23
CA GLN A 52 -16.81 -5.96 -24.22
C GLN A 52 -17.45 -7.10 -25.02
N GLY A 53 -18.36 -7.85 -24.39
CA GLY A 53 -19.05 -9.00 -25.00
C GLY A 53 -18.19 -10.26 -25.15
N GLN A 54 -16.95 -10.28 -24.64
CA GLN A 54 -16.08 -11.45 -24.68
C GLN A 54 -15.75 -11.95 -23.28
N GLU A 55 -16.06 -13.20 -23.00
CA GLU A 55 -15.82 -13.83 -21.70
C GLU A 55 -14.73 -14.89 -21.81
N ARG A 56 -14.11 -15.18 -20.66
CA ARG A 56 -13.06 -16.18 -20.50
C ARG A 56 -13.28 -16.95 -19.20
N ASP A 57 -12.82 -18.18 -19.16
CA ASP A 57 -12.94 -18.99 -17.94
C ASP A 57 -12.15 -18.38 -16.80
N VAL A 58 -10.96 -17.86 -17.12
CA VAL A 58 -10.12 -17.11 -16.19
C VAL A 58 -9.88 -15.69 -16.70
N ILE A 59 -10.11 -14.68 -15.86
CA ILE A 59 -9.67 -13.31 -16.10
C ILE A 59 -8.63 -12.90 -15.07
N ILE A 60 -7.55 -12.30 -15.55
CA ILE A 60 -6.54 -11.65 -14.72
C ILE A 60 -6.64 -10.14 -14.94
N LEU A 61 -7.01 -9.41 -13.89
CA LEU A 61 -7.11 -7.95 -13.90
C LEU A 61 -5.85 -7.33 -13.28
N SER A 62 -5.05 -6.64 -14.10
CA SER A 62 -3.86 -5.92 -13.67
C SER A 62 -4.16 -4.44 -13.49
N THR A 63 -4.18 -3.94 -12.26
CA THR A 63 -4.55 -2.53 -11.97
C THR A 63 -3.39 -1.55 -12.07
N VAL A 64 -2.13 -2.02 -12.06
CA VAL A 64 -0.86 -1.29 -12.35
C VAL A 64 -0.48 -0.19 -11.35
N ARG A 65 -1.45 0.44 -10.67
CA ARG A 65 -1.19 1.57 -9.77
C ARG A 65 -0.61 1.12 -8.43
N THR A 66 0.53 1.68 -8.07
CA THR A 66 1.25 1.43 -6.81
C THR A 66 1.75 2.71 -6.13
N ASP A 67 1.65 3.87 -6.80
CA ASP A 67 2.20 5.13 -6.30
C ASP A 67 1.24 5.72 -5.25
N ARG A 68 1.78 5.95 -4.05
CA ARG A 68 1.05 6.40 -2.86
C ARG A 68 1.19 7.90 -2.62
N GLU A 69 2.25 8.53 -3.13
CA GLU A 69 2.54 9.94 -2.91
C GLU A 69 1.77 10.83 -3.88
N ARG A 70 1.63 10.42 -5.15
CA ARG A 70 0.83 11.16 -6.15
C ARG A 70 -0.67 11.10 -5.93
N VAL A 71 -1.15 10.28 -5.00
CA VAL A 71 -2.59 10.16 -4.69
C VAL A 71 -3.14 11.36 -3.93
N THR A 72 -2.26 12.15 -3.31
CA THR A 72 -2.61 13.20 -2.35
C THR A 72 -3.41 14.37 -2.94
N TYR A 73 -3.36 14.60 -4.25
CA TYR A 73 -3.99 15.79 -4.85
C TYR A 73 -5.25 15.54 -5.69
N ASP A 74 -5.41 14.34 -6.27
CA ASP A 74 -6.60 14.03 -7.06
C ASP A 74 -6.80 12.50 -7.20
N LEU A 75 -7.66 11.94 -6.36
CA LEU A 75 -8.10 10.54 -6.42
C LEU A 75 -8.61 10.15 -7.80
N ARG A 76 -9.33 11.07 -8.47
CA ARG A 76 -9.90 10.84 -9.80
C ARG A 76 -8.81 10.82 -10.86
N HIS A 77 -7.76 11.63 -10.77
CA HIS A 77 -6.59 11.50 -11.65
C HIS A 77 -5.79 10.22 -11.38
N THR A 78 -5.66 9.86 -10.11
CA THR A 78 -4.80 8.76 -9.67
C THR A 78 -5.35 7.42 -10.12
N LEU A 79 -6.63 7.18 -9.84
CA LEU A 79 -7.33 5.94 -10.18
C LEU A 79 -7.98 6.01 -11.56
N GLY A 80 -8.40 7.19 -12.04
CA GLY A 80 -8.88 7.46 -13.40
C GLY A 80 -9.89 6.44 -13.90
N PHE A 81 -9.37 5.47 -14.66
CA PHE A 81 -10.12 4.37 -15.23
C PHE A 81 -10.71 3.40 -14.19
N LEU A 82 -10.02 3.20 -13.06
CA LEU A 82 -10.41 2.28 -12.00
C LEU A 82 -11.60 2.78 -11.17
N VAL A 83 -11.86 4.10 -11.16
CA VAL A 83 -12.99 4.71 -10.44
C VAL A 83 -14.32 4.48 -11.19
N ASN A 84 -14.29 4.10 -12.46
CA ASN A 84 -15.52 3.93 -13.23
C ASN A 84 -16.22 2.62 -12.84
N PRO A 85 -17.39 2.67 -12.16
CA PRO A 85 -18.07 1.48 -11.68
C PRO A 85 -18.53 0.56 -12.82
N ARG A 86 -18.88 1.13 -13.99
CA ARG A 86 -19.29 0.34 -15.16
C ARG A 86 -18.12 -0.48 -15.69
N ARG A 87 -16.92 0.11 -15.73
CA ARG A 87 -15.71 -0.60 -16.19
C ARG A 87 -15.29 -1.71 -15.22
N LEU A 88 -15.41 -1.48 -13.91
CA LEU A 88 -15.18 -2.54 -12.93
C LEU A 88 -16.18 -3.69 -13.12
N ASN A 89 -17.47 -3.37 -13.25
CA ASN A 89 -18.50 -4.39 -13.47
C ASN A 89 -18.25 -5.21 -14.73
N VAL A 90 -17.88 -4.56 -15.84
CA VAL A 90 -17.53 -5.28 -17.07
C VAL A 90 -16.34 -6.19 -16.80
N ALA A 91 -15.24 -5.68 -16.23
CA ALA A 91 -14.03 -6.47 -15.96
C ALA A 91 -14.30 -7.67 -15.06
N VAL A 92 -15.07 -7.50 -13.98
CA VAL A 92 -15.42 -8.57 -13.03
C VAL A 92 -16.30 -9.62 -13.70
N THR A 93 -17.30 -9.21 -14.49
CA THR A 93 -18.23 -10.13 -15.15
C THR A 93 -17.66 -10.82 -16.39
N ARG A 94 -16.42 -10.51 -16.81
CA ARG A 94 -15.78 -11.23 -17.92
C ARG A 94 -15.29 -12.63 -17.52
N ALA A 95 -15.13 -12.89 -16.22
CA ALA A 95 -14.68 -14.17 -15.69
C ALA A 95 -15.85 -15.13 -15.50
N LYS A 96 -15.78 -16.33 -16.09
CA LYS A 96 -16.80 -17.37 -15.87
C LYS A 96 -16.52 -18.23 -14.65
N SER A 97 -15.26 -18.55 -14.40
CA SER A 97 -14.86 -19.47 -13.33
C SER A 97 -13.94 -18.83 -12.29
N LEU A 98 -12.97 -18.01 -12.72
CA LEU A 98 -11.96 -17.44 -11.82
C LEU A 98 -11.59 -16.01 -12.21
N LEU A 99 -11.63 -15.11 -11.24
CA LEU A 99 -11.11 -13.76 -11.35
C LEU A 99 -9.87 -13.61 -10.44
N ILE A 100 -8.73 -13.23 -11.04
CA ILE A 100 -7.50 -12.92 -10.31
C ILE A 100 -7.25 -11.42 -10.45
N ILE A 101 -7.12 -10.70 -9.33
CA ILE A 101 -6.83 -9.26 -9.32
C ILE A 101 -5.41 -9.05 -8.81
N VAL A 102 -4.60 -8.32 -9.57
CA VAL A 102 -3.23 -7.96 -9.21
C VAL A 102 -3.12 -6.45 -9.12
N GLY A 103 -2.82 -5.93 -7.93
CA GLY A 103 -2.76 -4.49 -7.65
C GLY A 103 -2.26 -4.14 -6.25
N ASP A 104 -2.02 -2.86 -5.99
CA ASP A 104 -1.76 -2.37 -4.63
C ASP A 104 -3.10 -2.16 -3.89
N PRO A 105 -3.38 -2.95 -2.82
CA PRO A 105 -4.63 -2.85 -2.08
C PRO A 105 -4.81 -1.50 -1.38
N ILE A 106 -3.72 -0.83 -0.99
CA ILE A 106 -3.78 0.48 -0.33
C ILE A 106 -4.33 1.52 -1.30
N VAL A 107 -3.83 1.52 -2.55
CA VAL A 107 -4.27 2.45 -3.59
C VAL A 107 -5.68 2.11 -4.07
N LEU A 108 -6.01 0.84 -4.24
CA LEU A 108 -7.37 0.45 -4.65
C LEU A 108 -8.42 0.77 -3.59
N SER A 109 -8.11 0.60 -2.30
CA SER A 109 -9.04 0.85 -1.18
C SER A 109 -9.46 2.32 -1.00
N LEU A 110 -8.81 3.24 -1.72
CA LEU A 110 -9.19 4.65 -1.76
C LEU A 110 -10.55 4.88 -2.41
N ASP A 111 -10.93 4.01 -3.35
CA ASP A 111 -12.25 4.05 -3.97
C ASP A 111 -13.22 3.16 -3.16
N PRO A 112 -14.42 3.67 -2.78
CA PRO A 112 -15.37 2.92 -1.97
C PRO A 112 -15.84 1.60 -2.60
N LEU A 113 -16.01 1.54 -3.93
CA LEU A 113 -16.44 0.34 -4.64
C LEU A 113 -15.34 -0.73 -4.61
N TRP A 114 -14.09 -0.33 -4.89
CA TRP A 114 -12.94 -1.20 -4.74
C TRP A 114 -12.74 -1.66 -3.30
N ARG A 115 -12.91 -0.77 -2.32
CA ARG A 115 -12.81 -1.13 -0.89
C ARG A 115 -13.83 -2.20 -0.51
N LYS A 116 -15.08 -2.07 -0.96
CA LYS A 116 -16.13 -3.10 -0.77
C LYS A 116 -15.73 -4.44 -1.40
N LEU A 117 -15.20 -4.42 -2.63
CA LEU A 117 -14.72 -5.63 -3.31
C LEU A 117 -13.54 -6.29 -2.57
N LEU A 118 -12.57 -5.50 -2.13
CA LEU A 118 -11.39 -5.98 -1.38
C LEU A 118 -11.79 -6.58 -0.03
N ASN A 119 -12.70 -5.94 0.71
CA ASN A 119 -13.24 -6.47 1.96
C ASN A 119 -13.93 -7.81 1.72
N TYR A 120 -14.76 -7.91 0.68
CA TYR A 120 -15.42 -9.16 0.30
C TYR A 120 -14.40 -10.27 -0.01
N ILE A 121 -13.37 -10.00 -0.81
CA ILE A 121 -12.34 -10.98 -1.16
C ILE A 121 -11.59 -11.45 0.10
N HIS A 122 -11.24 -10.53 0.99
CA HIS A 122 -10.53 -10.85 2.23
C HIS A 122 -11.35 -11.71 3.18
N MET A 123 -12.61 -11.33 3.42
CA MET A 123 -13.51 -12.07 4.32
C MET A 123 -13.86 -13.48 3.82
N ASN A 124 -13.77 -13.72 2.51
CA ASN A 124 -14.02 -15.04 1.91
C ASN A 124 -12.73 -15.85 1.67
N GLY A 125 -11.58 -15.42 2.21
CA GLY A 125 -10.31 -16.17 2.11
C GLY A 125 -9.65 -16.15 0.73
N GLY A 126 -10.09 -15.28 -0.18
CA GLY A 126 -9.51 -15.14 -1.53
C GLY A 126 -8.29 -14.23 -1.62
N TRP A 127 -7.78 -13.75 -0.48
CA TRP A 127 -6.70 -12.77 -0.41
C TRP A 127 -5.32 -13.41 -0.33
N THR A 128 -4.35 -12.88 -1.08
CA THR A 128 -2.94 -13.25 -0.96
C THR A 128 -2.05 -12.00 -0.94
N GLY A 129 -0.96 -12.03 -0.17
CA GLY A 129 -0.01 -10.91 -0.06
C GLY A 129 -0.21 -10.06 1.20
N ARG A 130 0.04 -8.75 1.10
CA ARG A 130 0.00 -7.81 2.24
C ARG A 130 -1.42 -7.70 2.79
N SER A 131 -1.61 -7.93 4.08
CA SER A 131 -2.92 -7.79 4.72
C SER A 131 -3.42 -6.34 4.67
N PRO A 132 -4.75 -6.14 4.58
CA PRO A 132 -5.36 -4.83 4.80
C PRO A 132 -4.92 -4.24 6.14
N ASN A 133 -4.63 -2.94 6.16
CA ASN A 133 -4.36 -2.18 7.38
C ASN A 133 -5.56 -1.29 7.77
N TRP A 134 -6.75 -1.74 7.40
CA TRP A 134 -8.03 -1.18 7.78
C TRP A 134 -8.95 -2.31 8.24
N ASP A 135 -9.98 -1.97 9.00
CA ASP A 135 -11.01 -2.94 9.39
C ASP A 135 -11.85 -3.32 8.17
N THR A 136 -11.74 -4.58 7.73
CA THR A 136 -12.49 -5.11 6.59
C THR A 136 -13.95 -5.41 6.91
N ALA A 137 -14.31 -5.54 8.20
CA ALA A 137 -15.69 -5.76 8.64
C ALA A 137 -16.46 -4.44 8.84
N ALA A 138 -15.76 -3.31 8.96
CA ALA A 138 -16.37 -2.00 9.06
C ALA A 138 -17.18 -1.63 7.81
N LYS A 139 -18.29 -0.90 8.02
CA LYS A 139 -19.11 -0.37 6.93
C LYS A 139 -18.30 0.62 6.09
N VAL A 140 -18.22 0.37 4.79
CA VAL A 140 -17.58 1.30 3.85
C VAL A 140 -18.50 2.49 3.62
N VAL A 141 -18.00 3.69 3.94
CA VAL A 141 -18.67 4.96 3.62
C VAL A 141 -18.51 5.23 2.13
N ASP A 142 -19.59 5.56 1.43
CA ASP A 142 -19.56 5.98 0.01
C ASP A 142 -19.12 7.44 -0.13
N ASP A 143 -18.02 7.77 0.52
CA ASP A 143 -17.32 9.04 0.39
C ASP A 143 -15.86 8.75 0.02
N PRO A 144 -15.46 8.98 -1.25
CA PRO A 144 -14.08 8.79 -1.69
C PRO A 144 -13.06 9.60 -0.88
N GLU A 145 -13.44 10.74 -0.32
CA GLU A 145 -12.54 11.59 0.47
C GLU A 145 -12.44 11.13 1.94
N ALA A 146 -13.39 10.33 2.44
CA ALA A 146 -13.40 9.87 3.82
C ALA A 146 -12.15 9.04 4.17
N TYR A 147 -11.74 8.13 3.29
CA TYR A 147 -10.55 7.32 3.55
C TYR A 147 -9.25 8.13 3.45
N VAL A 148 -9.17 9.11 2.53
CA VAL A 148 -8.01 10.01 2.46
C VAL A 148 -7.90 10.83 3.75
N ARG A 149 -9.02 11.35 4.25
CA ARG A 149 -9.09 12.04 5.55
C ARG A 149 -8.72 11.12 6.72
N GLU A 150 -9.24 9.89 6.75
CA GLU A 150 -8.87 8.89 7.76
C GLU A 150 -7.37 8.60 7.75
N ARG A 151 -6.76 8.54 6.57
CA ARG A 151 -5.31 8.32 6.39
C ARG A 151 -4.47 9.51 6.80
N GLN A 152 -4.85 10.71 6.37
CA GLN A 152 -4.17 11.94 6.76
C GLN A 152 -4.23 12.09 8.29
N ALA A 153 -5.40 11.92 8.89
CA ALA A 153 -5.56 11.95 10.34
C ALA A 153 -4.68 10.91 11.05
N ARG A 154 -4.58 9.67 10.53
CA ARG A 154 -3.66 8.65 11.08
C ARG A 154 -2.18 9.00 10.90
N GLN A 155 -1.79 9.53 9.73
CA GLN A 155 -0.42 9.97 9.48
C GLN A 155 -0.02 11.15 10.36
N ASP A 156 -0.92 12.11 10.54
CA ASP A 156 -0.73 13.27 11.41
C ASP A 156 -0.58 12.80 12.87
N THR A 157 -1.45 11.88 13.32
CA THR A 157 -1.36 11.28 14.66
C THR A 157 -0.06 10.50 14.87
N ASP A 158 0.36 9.70 13.89
CA ASP A 158 1.62 8.95 13.95
C ASP A 158 2.84 9.89 14.01
N MET A 159 2.79 11.02 13.29
CA MET A 159 3.82 12.05 13.32
C MET A 159 3.84 12.82 14.63
N ASP A 160 2.68 13.16 15.19
CA ASP A 160 2.57 13.78 16.50
C ASP A 160 3.16 12.86 17.59
N ALA A 161 2.82 11.57 17.56
CA ALA A 161 3.39 10.57 18.47
C ALA A 161 4.90 10.39 18.28
N LEU A 162 5.41 10.47 17.05
CA LEU A 162 6.84 10.46 16.78
C LEU A 162 7.53 11.70 17.35
N MET A 163 6.95 12.88 17.13
CA MET A 163 7.47 14.15 17.63
C MET A 163 7.47 14.17 19.16
N GLU A 164 6.45 13.64 19.82
CA GLU A 164 6.40 13.49 21.27
C GLU A 164 7.54 12.59 21.79
N ARG A 165 7.80 11.47 21.12
CA ARG A 165 8.93 10.57 21.47
C ARG A 165 10.28 11.24 21.29
N LEU A 166 10.46 12.01 20.21
CA LEU A 166 11.69 12.77 19.94
C LEU A 166 11.89 13.86 20.99
N MET A 167 10.85 14.64 21.29
CA MET A 167 10.86 15.67 22.34
C MET A 167 11.23 15.07 23.70
N ASN A 168 10.62 13.95 24.08
CA ASN A 168 10.93 13.27 25.35
C ASN A 168 12.37 12.72 25.40
N THR A 169 12.93 12.31 24.26
CA THR A 169 14.32 11.83 24.17
C THR A 169 15.30 12.99 24.31
N VAL A 170 15.07 14.09 23.58
CA VAL A 170 15.90 15.31 23.63
C VAL A 170 15.86 15.94 25.02
N ILE A 171 14.68 16.11 25.61
CA ILE A 171 14.52 16.63 26.98
C ILE A 171 15.16 15.66 28.00
N GLY A 172 15.09 14.36 27.74
CA GLY A 172 15.76 13.33 28.54
C GLY A 172 17.29 13.38 28.46
N GLU A 173 17.86 13.83 27.34
CA GLU A 173 19.28 14.12 27.19
C GLU A 173 19.68 15.41 27.91
N GLU A 174 18.90 16.49 27.79
CA GLU A 174 19.17 17.75 28.50
C GLU A 174 19.14 17.57 30.02
N ARG A 175 18.22 16.76 30.56
CA ARG A 175 18.21 16.41 31.99
C ARG A 175 19.43 15.59 32.42
N ARG A 176 19.95 14.68 31.58
CA ARG A 176 21.16 13.90 31.91
C ARG A 176 22.41 14.77 31.92
N VAL A 177 22.50 15.71 30.97
CA VAL A 177 23.61 16.69 30.93
C VAL A 177 23.54 17.63 32.14
N ALA A 178 22.35 18.13 32.50
CA ALA A 178 22.16 18.99 33.67
C ALA A 178 22.49 18.27 35.00
N ILE A 179 22.16 16.98 35.14
CA ILE A 179 22.49 16.19 36.34
C ILE A 179 23.99 15.87 36.41
N SER A 180 24.65 15.61 35.27
CA SER A 180 26.11 15.42 35.26
C SER A 180 26.87 16.70 35.65
N GLY A 181 26.39 17.87 35.24
CA GLY A 181 27.01 19.16 35.61
C GLY A 181 26.82 19.57 37.08
N THR A 182 25.87 18.95 37.79
CA THR A 182 25.68 19.19 39.24
C THR A 182 26.52 18.27 40.13
N GLN A 183 26.95 17.09 39.66
CA GLN A 183 27.82 16.20 40.45
C GLN A 183 29.28 16.65 40.48
N ASP A 184 29.74 17.39 39.47
CA ASP A 184 31.10 17.95 39.44
C ASP A 184 31.29 19.17 40.38
N ALA A 185 30.20 19.73 40.94
CA ALA A 185 30.25 20.91 41.80
C ALA A 185 30.26 20.60 43.32
N GLU A 186 29.90 19.38 43.74
CA GLU A 186 29.86 19.01 45.16
C GLU A 186 31.15 18.32 45.65
N GLU A 187 32.07 17.93 44.76
CA GLU A 187 33.33 17.25 45.14
C GLU A 187 34.51 18.21 45.44
N GLN A 188 34.29 19.54 45.43
CA GLN A 188 35.35 20.55 45.65
C GLN A 188 35.27 21.34 46.96
N LEU A 189 34.36 21.02 47.88
CA LEU A 189 34.19 21.78 49.13
C LEU A 189 34.88 21.21 50.39
N ASP A 190 35.66 20.13 50.28
CA ASP A 190 36.31 19.49 51.44
C ASP A 190 37.85 19.52 51.44
N ALA A 191 38.44 20.51 50.75
CA ALA A 191 39.89 20.68 50.71
C ALA A 191 40.33 22.13 50.88
N SER A 192 39.97 22.78 51.99
CA SER A 192 40.73 23.94 52.45
C SER A 192 40.54 24.21 53.95
N GLY A 193 41.42 23.63 54.76
CA GLY A 193 41.61 23.99 56.16
C GLY A 193 43.08 23.91 56.54
N ASP A 194 43.64 25.05 56.96
CA ASP A 194 44.92 25.24 57.67
C ASP A 194 46.22 25.04 56.82
N ARG A 195 47.22 25.97 56.69
CA ARG A 195 47.70 27.12 57.50
C ARG A 195 48.73 28.00 56.72
N PRO A 196 49.23 29.13 57.29
CA PRO A 196 49.56 30.38 56.57
C PRO A 196 51.05 30.86 56.55
N TRP A 197 51.30 31.95 55.78
CA TRP A 197 52.48 32.88 55.69
C TRP A 197 53.73 32.35 54.93
N ARG A 198 54.54 33.10 54.14
CA ARG A 198 54.96 34.53 54.14
C ARG A 198 55.68 34.94 52.80
N GLU A 199 55.49 36.20 52.39
CA GLU A 199 56.39 37.25 51.76
C GLU A 199 57.24 37.12 50.47
N PHE A 200 57.43 38.33 49.88
CA PHE A 200 58.34 38.88 48.84
C PHE A 200 57.78 38.90 47.39
N HIS A 201 57.62 40.04 46.70
CA HIS A 201 58.15 41.41 46.80
C HIS A 201 57.11 42.46 46.37
#